data_AF-A0A355A9K0-F1
#
_entry.id   AF-A0A355A9K0-F1
#
_cell.length_a   1.000
_cell.length_b   1.000
_cell.length_c   1.000
_cell.angle_alpha   90.00
_cell.angle_beta   90.00
_cell.angle_gamma   90.00
#
_symmetry.space_group_name_H-M   'P 1'
#
loop_
_entity.id
_entity.type
_entity.pdbx_description
1 polymer ?
#
loop_
_entity_poly.entity_id
_entity_poly.type
_entity_poly.pdbx_seq_one_letter_code
_entity_poly.pdbx_strand_id
1 'polypeptide(L)' 'MIPPGVALEHLPMILLDQDQEKKVSHGQRLNVNILGAPLPEHKFIRGMTVDGRLLAILKYVGGSNPYWQPVRVLN' A
#
# COMPACT_ATOMS: atom_id res chain seq x y z
N MET A 1 -16.67 13.31 10.99
CA MET A 1 -15.29 13.17 10.49
C MET A 1 -15.22 11.83 9.77
N ILE A 2 -14.76 11.78 8.52
CA ILE A 2 -14.71 10.53 7.73
C ILE A 2 -13.33 9.88 7.92
N PRO A 3 -13.22 8.59 8.28
CA PRO A 3 -11.93 7.91 8.40
C PRO A 3 -11.17 7.91 7.06
N PRO A 4 -9.83 8.10 7.05
CA PRO A 4 -9.05 8.11 5.81
C PRO A 4 -9.19 6.85 4.96
N GLY A 5 -9.34 5.68 5.59
CA GLY A 5 -9.59 4.42 4.90
C GLY A 5 -10.88 4.42 4.08
N VAL A 6 -11.93 5.05 4.62
CA VAL A 6 -13.26 5.19 4.00
C VAL A 6 -13.23 6.22 2.87
N ALA A 7 -12.55 7.35 3.07
CA ALA A 7 -12.41 8.39 2.05
C ALA A 7 -11.68 7.90 0.78
N LEU A 8 -10.88 6.83 0.90
CA LEU A 8 -10.05 6.29 -0.19
C LEU A 8 -10.54 4.93 -0.69
N GLU A 9 -11.80 4.55 -0.42
CA GLU A 9 -12.38 3.26 -0.83
C GLU A 9 -12.33 2.97 -2.33
N HIS A 10 -12.31 4.01 -3.17
CA HIS A 10 -12.17 3.89 -4.61
C HIS A 10 -10.79 3.35 -5.05
N LEU A 11 -9.78 3.40 -4.19
CA LEU A 11 -8.47 2.80 -4.46
C LEU A 11 -8.47 1.33 -4.05
N PRO A 12 -7.87 0.44 -4.86
CA PRO A 12 -7.64 -0.94 -4.43
C PRO A 12 -6.85 -0.98 -3.13
N MET A 13 -7.01 -2.07 -2.38
CA MET A 13 -6.28 -2.29 -1.14
C MET A 13 -5.46 -3.58 -1.18
N ILE A 14 -4.37 -3.59 -0.43
CA ILE A 14 -3.64 -4.78 -0.04
C ILE A 14 -3.59 -4.87 1.48
N LEU A 15 -3.60 -6.09 2.00
CA LEU A 15 -3.32 -6.36 3.40
C LEU A 15 -1.81 -6.54 3.56
N LEU A 16 -1.23 -5.77 4.48
CA LEU A 16 0.17 -5.85 4.84
C LEU A 16 0.31 -6.83 6.00
N ASP A 17 1.18 -7.82 5.84
CA ASP A 17 1.65 -8.62 6.98
C ASP A 17 2.55 -7.77 7.91
N GLN A 18 2.94 -8.33 9.06
CA GLN A 18 3.73 -7.60 10.06
C GLN A 18 5.10 -7.12 9.54
N ASP A 19 5.75 -7.89 8.65
CA ASP A 19 7.04 -7.50 8.09
C ASP A 19 6.87 -6.37 7.07
N GLN A 20 5.85 -6.47 6.22
CA GLN A 20 5.49 -5.45 5.26
C GLN A 20 5.04 -4.15 5.93
N GLU A 21 4.22 -4.24 6.99
CA GLU A 21 3.82 -3.10 7.80
C GLU A 21 5.06 -2.37 8.34
N LYS A 22 6.00 -3.10 8.94
CA LYS A 22 7.25 -2.53 9.42
C LYS A 22 8.07 -1.88 8.30
N LYS A 23 8.17 -2.51 7.12
CA LYS A 23 8.89 -1.92 5.98
C LYS A 23 8.24 -0.61 5.52
N VAL A 24 6.93 -0.63 5.31
CA VAL A 24 6.14 0.51 4.85
C VAL A 24 6.17 1.65 5.86
N SER A 25 6.08 1.37 7.16
CA SER A 25 6.13 2.39 8.21
C SER A 25 7.47 3.15 8.23
N HIS A 26 8.54 2.53 7.74
CA HIS A 26 9.86 3.15 7.58
C HIS A 26 10.11 3.68 6.15
N GLY A 27 9.07 3.74 5.30
CA GLY A 27 9.15 4.26 3.93
C GLY A 27 9.81 3.31 2.92
N GLN A 28 10.06 2.05 3.30
CA GLN A 28 10.69 1.07 2.42
C GLN A 28 9.69 0.56 1.36
N ARG A 29 10.22 0.26 0.18
CA ARG A 29 9.46 -0.29 -0.94
C ARG A 29 9.09 -1.76 -0.72
N LEU A 30 8.02 -2.19 -1.38
CA LEU A 30 7.60 -3.59 -1.46
C LEU A 30 7.73 -4.12 -2.89
N ASN A 31 8.02 -5.41 -3.05
CA ASN A 31 8.04 -6.05 -4.38
C ASN A 31 6.63 -6.08 -5.00
N VAL A 32 6.49 -6.24 -6.32
CA VAL A 32 5.15 -6.24 -6.95
C VAL A 32 4.38 -7.54 -6.71
N ASN A 33 5.09 -8.64 -6.47
CA ASN A 33 4.50 -9.97 -6.24
C ASN A 33 3.94 -10.15 -4.81
N ILE A 34 3.39 -9.10 -4.21
CA ILE A 34 2.71 -9.22 -2.92
C ILE A 34 1.37 -9.91 -3.17
N LEU A 35 1.06 -10.89 -2.33
CA LEU A 35 -0.24 -11.56 -2.32
C LEU A 35 -1.37 -10.52 -2.22
N GLY A 36 -2.29 -10.58 -3.19
CA GLY A 36 -3.46 -9.69 -3.23
C GLY A 36 -3.22 -8.31 -3.84
N ALA A 37 -1.99 -7.99 -4.28
CA ALA A 37 -1.76 -6.75 -5.02
C ALA A 37 -2.43 -6.80 -6.40
N PRO A 38 -3.22 -5.78 -6.77
CA PRO A 38 -3.81 -5.71 -8.09
C PRO A 38 -2.71 -5.51 -9.15
N LEU A 39 -3.03 -5.87 -10.39
CA LEU A 39 -2.17 -5.59 -11.53
C LEU A 39 -1.86 -4.09 -11.63
N PRO A 40 -0.69 -3.71 -12.17
CA PRO A 40 -0.18 -2.33 -12.16
C PRO A 40 -0.96 -1.32 -13.01
N GLU A 41 -2.15 -1.67 -13.49
CA GLU A 41 -3.12 -0.74 -14.06
C GLU A 41 -3.47 0.37 -13.05
N HIS A 42 -3.44 0.05 -11.75
CA HIS A 42 -3.62 1.02 -10.69
C HIS A 42 -2.28 1.67 -10.29
N LYS A 43 -2.18 2.98 -10.52
CA LYS A 43 -1.01 3.78 -10.11
C LYS A 43 -0.87 3.88 -8.59
N PHE A 44 -1.98 3.78 -7.84
CA PHE A 44 -2.01 3.92 -6.39
C PHE A 44 -2.90 2.86 -5.74
N ILE A 45 -2.47 2.37 -4.59
CA ILE A 45 -3.20 1.41 -3.76
C ILE A 45 -3.09 1.80 -2.28
N ARG A 46 -4.05 1.33 -1.49
CA ARG A 46 -4.05 1.42 -0.02
C ARG A 46 -3.28 0.24 0.58
N GLY A 47 -2.31 0.52 1.43
CA GLY A 47 -1.70 -0.45 2.33
C GLY A 47 -2.47 -0.46 3.65
N MET A 48 -3.22 -1.54 3.89
CA MET A 48 -4.02 -1.72 5.11
C MET A 48 -3.31 -2.72 6.02
N THR A 49 -3.28 -2.44 7.32
CA THR A 49 -2.85 -3.41 8.33
C THR A 49 -3.91 -4.50 8.51
N VAL A 50 -3.51 -5.64 9.10
CA VAL A 50 -4.41 -6.79 9.33
C VAL A 50 -5.59 -6.43 10.24
N ASP A 51 -5.43 -5.45 11.13
CA ASP A 51 -6.49 -4.91 12.01
C ASP A 51 -7.42 -3.91 11.30
N GLY A 52 -7.26 -3.68 9.99
CA GLY A 52 -8.15 -2.85 9.18
C GLY A 52 -7.83 -1.36 9.17
N ARG A 53 -6.69 -0.93 9.71
CA ARG A 53 -6.24 0.47 9.66
C ARG A 53 -5.52 0.77 8.34
N LEU A 54 -5.76 1.96 7.79
CA LEU A 54 -4.98 2.45 6.66
C LEU A 54 -3.59 2.91 7.14
N LEU A 55 -2.54 2.21 6.71
CA LEU A 55 -1.15 2.56 7.04
C LEU A 55 -0.54 3.51 6.03
N ALA A 56 -0.76 3.27 4.74
CA ALA A 56 -0.09 4.03 3.70
C ALA A 56 -0.84 4.06 2.36
N ILE A 57 -0.48 5.03 1.54
CA ILE A 57 -0.72 5.01 0.09
C ILE A 57 0.57 4.60 -0.60
N LEU A 58 0.46 3.57 -1.43
CA LEU A 58 1.57 3.03 -2.19
C LEU A 58 1.38 3.38 -3.67
N LYS A 59 2.45 3.80 -4.32
CA LYS A 59 2.49 4.08 -5.75
C LYS A 59 3.24 2.97 -6.48
N TYR A 60 2.69 2.50 -7.60
CA TYR A 60 3.42 1.60 -8.49
C TYR A 60 4.56 2.33 -9.19
N VAL A 61 5.76 1.76 -9.12
CA VAL A 61 6.92 2.19 -9.89
C VAL A 61 7.32 1.05 -10.83
N GLY A 62 7.11 1.26 -12.14
CA GLY A 62 7.46 0.31 -13.19
C GLY A 62 8.94 0.34 -13.56
N GLY A 63 9.34 -0.53 -14.50
CA GLY A 63 10.70 -0.65 -15.00
C GLY A 63 11.18 -2.11 -15.03
N SER A 64 12.50 -2.31 -15.12
CA SER A 64 13.12 -3.64 -15.11
C SER A 64 13.00 -4.37 -13.77
N ASN A 65 12.84 -3.63 -12.68
CA ASN A 65 12.57 -4.17 -11.35
C ASN A 65 11.46 -3.35 -10.69
N PRO A 66 10.18 -3.69 -10.95
CA PRO A 66 9.08 -2.88 -10.49
C PRO A 66 8.81 -3.08 -8.98
N TYR A 67 8.22 -2.07 -8.34
CA TYR A 67 7.95 -2.09 -6.89
C TYR A 67 6.82 -1.14 -6.50
N TRP A 68 6.28 -1.34 -5.29
CA TRP A 68 5.36 -0.43 -4.63
C TRP A 68 6.12 0.49 -3.68
N GLN A 69 6.01 1.80 -3.89
CA GLN A 69 6.68 2.82 -3.09
C GLN A 69 5.67 3.50 -2.15
N PRO A 70 5.89 3.52 -0.83
CA PRO A 70 5.14 4.40 0.05
C PRO A 70 5.31 5.88 -0.36
N VAL A 71 4.20 6.54 -0.70
CA VAL A 71 4.17 7.98 -1.02
C VAL A 71 3.52 8.79 0.09
N ARG A 72 2.73 8.15 0.95
CA ARG A 72 2.20 8.74 2.17
C ARG A 72 2.07 7.65 3.22
N VAL A 73 2.75 7.81 4.35
CA VAL A 73 2.54 6.99 5.55
C VAL A 73 1.66 7.77 6.51
N LEU A 74 0.68 7.10 7.09
CA LEU A 74 -0.29 7.65 8.03
C LEU A 74 0.03 7.02 9.40
N ASN A 75 0.75 7.80 10.22
CA ASN A 75 1.05 7.44 11.60
C ASN A 75 -0.15 7.71 12.51
#